data_AF-A0A954PTX7-F1
#
_entry.id   AF-A0A954PTX7-F1
#
_cell.length_a   1.000
_cell.length_b   1.000
_cell.length_c   1.000
_cell.angle_alpha   90.00
_cell.angle_beta   90.00
_cell.angle_gamma   90.00
#
_symmetry.space_group_name_H-M   'P 1'
#
loop_
_entity.id
_entity.type
_entity.pdbx_description
1 polymer ?
#
loop_
_entity_poly.entity_id
_entity_poly.type
_entity_poly.pdbx_seq_one_letter_code
_entity_poly.pdbx_strand_id
1 'polypeptide(L)'
;MPKPKVTIHTSRYEDREHFVIETPRADYWLDKKSGGLSRLIDRDGNDWIGFKKEPWDKYPDSAAAAFRGLPNLLFGGSESGFGHPGWDRATSEQVGARSILSTSLSGKWRLRWTFGEANLELDVATDDAKRRYWFLYEGPILGRFAPDSQYFATDSMSPTQSPHDYFAGDRVAGRFRWAYMGDITVPRVLAIVHRTADDQIDTFAHLGNSKQGLASPDGMVVLGFGRGPKGIAPLLKGAQSFRIGLLESAGRTDAEYQSICRQIGDW
;
A
#
# COMPACT_ATOMS: atom_id res chain seq x y z
N MET A 1 20.58 -1.22 -21.82
CA MET A 1 21.25 -2.07 -20.81
C MET A 1 20.24 -2.31 -19.69
N PRO A 2 20.02 -3.54 -19.20
CA PRO A 2 19.12 -3.77 -18.07
C PRO A 2 19.75 -3.13 -16.82
N LYS A 3 18.99 -2.31 -16.09
CA LYS A 3 19.42 -1.82 -14.76
C LYS A 3 19.43 -3.04 -13.83
N PRO A 4 20.57 -3.46 -13.22
CA PRO A 4 20.61 -4.59 -12.29
C PRO A 4 20.83 -4.11 -10.84
N LYS A 5 20.53 -2.84 -10.53
CA LYS A 5 20.97 -2.24 -9.27
C LYS A 5 19.80 -1.59 -8.56
N VAL A 6 19.52 -2.11 -7.36
CA VAL A 6 18.82 -1.37 -6.32
C VAL A 6 19.77 -0.30 -5.81
N THR A 7 19.36 0.97 -5.90
CA THR A 7 20.11 2.13 -5.38
C THR A 7 19.27 2.84 -4.35
N ILE A 8 19.91 3.28 -3.26
CA ILE A 8 19.27 4.06 -2.22
C ILE A 8 20.03 5.38 -2.10
N HIS A 9 19.30 6.48 -2.19
CA HIS A 9 19.82 7.82 -1.95
C HIS A 9 18.75 8.66 -1.23
N THR A 10 19.07 9.90 -0.88
CA THR A 10 18.13 10.80 -0.18
C THR A 10 17.65 11.91 -1.09
N SER A 11 16.37 12.25 -1.02
CA SER A 11 15.77 13.39 -1.71
C SER A 11 14.65 14.01 -0.87
N ARG A 12 13.94 15.00 -1.40
CA ARG A 12 12.81 15.67 -0.74
C ARG A 12 11.54 15.57 -1.57
N TYR A 13 10.42 15.37 -0.91
CA TYR A 13 9.06 15.38 -1.47
C TYR A 13 8.12 15.90 -0.39
N GLU A 14 7.15 16.75 -0.75
CA GLU A 14 6.20 17.38 0.20
C GLU A 14 6.91 18.04 1.41
N ASP A 15 8.03 18.72 1.17
CA ASP A 15 8.91 19.34 2.18
C ASP A 15 9.49 18.40 3.24
N ARG A 16 9.57 17.10 2.95
CA ARG A 16 10.08 16.07 3.86
C ARG A 16 11.22 15.29 3.23
N GLU A 17 12.20 14.91 4.03
CA GLU A 17 13.28 14.06 3.54
C GLU A 17 12.81 12.61 3.37
N HIS A 18 13.21 12.02 2.25
CA HIS A 18 12.89 10.64 1.90
C HIS A 18 14.16 9.86 1.61
N PHE A 19 14.11 8.54 1.86
CA PHE A 19 14.92 7.62 1.08
C PHE A 19 14.22 7.39 -0.26
N VAL A 20 14.96 7.54 -1.35
CA VAL A 20 14.54 7.19 -2.70
C VAL A 20 15.24 5.90 -3.07
N ILE A 21 14.43 4.88 -3.37
CA ILE A 21 14.90 3.55 -3.71
C ILE A 21 14.54 3.28 -5.16
N GLU A 22 15.54 3.28 -6.03
CA GLU A 22 15.34 3.01 -7.45
C GLU A 22 15.59 1.52 -7.69
N THR A 23 14.68 0.89 -8.42
CA THR A 23 14.78 -0.52 -8.82
C THR A 23 14.54 -0.65 -10.32
N PRO A 24 14.77 -1.82 -10.93
CA PRO A 24 14.44 -2.04 -12.33
C PRO A 24 12.94 -1.97 -12.64
N ARG A 25 12.06 -2.09 -11.63
CA ARG A 25 10.59 -2.08 -11.80
C ARG A 25 9.92 -0.77 -11.40
N ALA A 26 10.44 -0.10 -10.38
CA ALA A 26 9.82 1.07 -9.78
C ALA A 26 10.78 1.89 -8.93
N ASP A 27 10.39 3.13 -8.67
CA ASP A 27 11.02 3.99 -7.66
C ASP A 27 10.10 4.13 -6.45
N TYR A 28 10.64 3.87 -5.26
CA TYR A 28 9.93 3.95 -4.00
C TYR A 28 10.43 5.16 -3.20
N TRP A 29 9.51 5.93 -2.63
CA TRP A 29 9.85 7.09 -1.79
C TRP A 29 9.37 6.84 -0.37
N LEU A 30 10.31 6.57 0.53
CA LEU A 30 10.05 6.29 1.95
C LEU A 30 10.31 7.53 2.79
N ASP A 31 9.27 8.06 3.43
CA ASP A 31 9.35 9.21 4.33
C ASP A 31 10.14 8.85 5.59
N LYS A 32 11.31 9.48 5.78
CA LYS A 32 12.26 9.14 6.86
C LYS A 32 11.66 9.33 8.26
N LYS A 33 10.62 10.16 8.39
CA LYS A 33 10.01 10.52 9.67
C LYS A 33 8.75 9.74 10.01
N SER A 34 8.21 8.95 9.09
CA SER A 34 7.06 8.07 9.35
C SER A 34 7.37 6.58 9.16
N GLY A 35 8.31 6.25 8.28
CA GLY A 35 8.59 4.88 7.85
C GLY A 35 7.61 4.35 6.79
N GLY A 36 6.69 5.19 6.29
CA GLY A 36 5.76 4.85 5.21
C GLY A 36 6.25 5.33 3.84
N LEU A 37 5.80 4.65 2.79
CA LEU A 37 5.96 5.07 1.40
C LEU A 37 4.93 6.15 1.06
N SER A 38 5.42 7.27 0.53
CA SER A 38 4.61 8.37 -0.01
C SER A 38 4.40 8.26 -1.52
N ARG A 39 5.31 7.57 -2.22
CA ARG A 39 5.26 7.37 -3.67
C ARG A 39 5.71 5.96 -4.05
N LEU A 40 5.04 5.43 -5.07
CA LEU A 40 5.43 4.22 -5.78
C LEU A 40 5.33 4.52 -7.27
N ILE A 41 6.44 4.87 -7.90
CA ILE A 41 6.46 5.33 -9.29
C ILE A 41 6.85 4.16 -10.18
N ASP A 42 5.96 3.76 -11.09
CA ASP A 42 6.28 2.69 -12.04
C ASP A 42 7.21 3.15 -13.17
N ARG A 43 7.62 2.21 -14.02
CA ARG A 43 8.51 2.47 -15.16
C ARG A 43 7.97 3.51 -16.17
N ASP A 44 6.66 3.73 -16.17
CA ASP A 44 5.97 4.65 -17.08
C ASP A 44 5.73 6.03 -16.41
N GLY A 45 6.20 6.20 -15.17
CA GLY A 45 6.09 7.45 -14.41
C GLY A 45 4.79 7.61 -13.63
N ASN A 46 3.92 6.59 -13.58
CA ASN A 46 2.67 6.64 -12.83
C ASN A 46 2.94 6.41 -11.35
N ASP A 47 2.42 7.29 -10.49
CA ASP A 47 2.57 7.17 -9.04
C ASP A 47 1.38 6.44 -8.41
N TRP A 48 1.58 5.20 -7.99
CA TRP A 48 0.56 4.33 -7.42
C TRP A 48 0.20 4.69 -5.98
N ILE A 49 0.86 5.66 -5.34
CA ILE A 49 0.48 6.14 -4.00
C ILE A 49 0.07 7.61 -4.08
N GLY A 50 0.91 8.46 -4.67
CA GLY A 50 0.59 9.87 -4.90
C GLY A 50 0.14 10.63 -3.65
N PHE A 51 0.82 10.42 -2.51
CA PHE A 51 0.57 11.15 -1.27
C PHE A 51 0.79 12.65 -1.45
N LYS A 52 -0.10 13.46 -0.89
CA LYS A 52 0.06 14.91 -0.77
C LYS A 52 -0.27 15.29 0.66
N LYS A 53 0.43 16.27 1.22
CA LYS A 53 0.19 16.68 2.61
C LYS A 53 -1.19 17.33 2.78
N GLU A 54 -1.65 18.08 1.80
CA GLU A 54 -2.92 18.82 1.92
C GLU A 54 -3.97 18.35 0.90
N PRO A 55 -5.25 18.29 1.29
CA PRO A 55 -5.77 18.55 2.63
C PRO A 55 -5.43 17.45 3.65
N TRP A 56 -5.09 17.86 4.89
CA TRP A 56 -4.82 16.95 6.01
C TRP A 56 -6.07 16.66 6.85
N ASP A 57 -6.32 15.38 7.16
CA ASP A 57 -7.34 14.90 8.11
C ASP A 57 -8.77 15.44 7.88
N LYS A 58 -9.12 15.69 6.63
CA LYS A 58 -10.45 16.15 6.21
C LYS A 58 -11.14 15.06 5.39
N TYR A 59 -12.11 14.38 5.98
CA TYR A 59 -12.88 13.35 5.28
C TYR A 59 -14.06 13.95 4.48
N PRO A 60 -14.30 13.52 3.22
CA PRO A 60 -13.50 12.59 2.43
C PRO A 60 -12.38 13.23 1.60
N ASP A 61 -12.26 14.57 1.58
CA ASP A 61 -11.31 15.35 0.77
C ASP A 61 -9.87 14.80 0.75
N SER A 62 -9.39 14.29 1.89
CA SER A 62 -8.02 13.77 2.05
C SER A 62 -7.77 12.43 1.35
N ALA A 63 -8.81 11.79 0.80
CA ALA A 63 -8.67 10.62 -0.07
C ALA A 63 -7.90 10.92 -1.37
N ALA A 64 -7.87 12.20 -1.79
CA ALA A 64 -7.02 12.66 -2.89
C ALA A 64 -5.61 13.12 -2.45
N ALA A 65 -5.29 13.00 -1.15
CA ALA A 65 -4.09 13.59 -0.56
C ALA A 65 -3.61 12.83 0.68
N ALA A 66 -3.85 13.38 1.88
CA ALA A 66 -3.17 12.98 3.10
C ALA A 66 -3.59 11.62 3.68
N PHE A 67 -4.61 10.96 3.14
CA PHE A 67 -4.91 9.57 3.49
C PHE A 67 -4.10 8.56 2.67
N ARG A 68 -3.47 8.99 1.56
CA ARG A 68 -2.72 8.08 0.70
C ARG A 68 -1.41 7.67 1.36
N GLY A 69 -1.03 6.42 1.21
CA GLY A 69 0.19 5.87 1.78
C GLY A 69 0.22 4.34 1.75
N LEU A 70 1.40 3.82 2.02
CA LEU A 70 1.65 2.39 2.20
C LEU A 70 2.74 2.23 3.26
N PRO A 71 2.56 1.47 4.35
CA PRO A 71 1.43 0.62 4.72
C PRO A 71 0.38 1.26 5.64
N ASN A 72 0.47 2.55 6.02
CA ASN A 72 -0.43 3.22 6.98
C ASN A 72 -0.91 2.30 8.13
N LEU A 73 0.00 1.95 9.06
CA LEU A 73 -0.22 0.84 10.01
C LEU A 73 -0.98 1.22 11.29
N LEU A 74 -0.43 2.15 12.06
CA LEU A 74 -0.93 2.42 13.41
C LEU A 74 -2.01 3.49 13.40
N PHE A 75 -3.19 3.10 13.85
CA PHE A 75 -4.35 3.97 14.01
C PHE A 75 -4.77 4.09 15.48
N GLY A 76 -5.04 5.33 15.90
CA GLY A 76 -5.50 5.67 17.24
C GLY A 76 -4.44 5.56 18.33
N GLY A 77 -4.64 6.23 19.46
CA GLY A 77 -3.66 6.27 20.55
C GLY A 77 -2.43 7.13 20.23
N SER A 78 -1.43 7.08 21.11
CA SER A 78 -0.25 7.96 21.06
C SER A 78 0.70 7.68 19.89
N GLU A 79 0.64 6.49 19.31
CA GLU A 79 1.51 6.05 18.21
C GLU A 79 0.84 6.14 16.83
N SER A 80 -0.35 6.73 16.75
CA SER A 80 -1.10 6.90 15.50
C SER A 80 -0.25 7.63 14.45
N GLY A 81 -0.22 7.07 13.23
CA GLY A 81 0.54 7.59 12.09
C GLY A 81 1.91 6.93 11.88
N PHE A 82 2.37 6.02 12.74
CA PHE A 82 3.56 5.22 12.42
C PHE A 82 3.30 4.34 11.18
N GLY A 83 4.19 4.43 10.19
CA GLY A 83 4.02 3.80 8.88
C GLY A 83 3.11 4.55 7.90
N HIS A 84 2.60 5.74 8.26
CA HIS A 84 1.83 6.61 7.36
C HIS A 84 2.67 7.84 6.94
N PRO A 85 2.93 8.09 5.64
CA PRO A 85 3.67 9.27 5.18
C PRO A 85 3.07 10.59 5.71
N GLY A 86 3.91 11.59 5.97
CA GLY A 86 3.49 12.90 6.48
C GLY A 86 3.51 13.02 8.01
N TRP A 87 3.54 11.91 8.75
CA TRP A 87 3.61 11.90 10.20
C TRP A 87 5.06 11.89 10.72
N ASP A 88 5.30 12.56 11.84
CA ASP A 88 6.58 12.54 12.56
C ASP A 88 6.53 11.51 13.70
N ARG A 89 6.50 10.23 13.34
CA ARG A 89 6.28 9.09 14.26
C ARG A 89 7.39 8.06 14.26
N ALA A 90 8.42 8.25 13.45
CA ALA A 90 9.53 7.33 13.29
C ALA A 90 10.87 8.05 13.12
N THR A 91 11.94 7.29 13.37
CA THR A 91 13.26 7.53 12.79
C THR A 91 13.58 6.39 11.83
N SER A 92 14.06 6.73 10.64
CA SER A 92 14.43 5.73 9.62
C SER A 92 15.90 5.84 9.25
N GLU A 93 16.54 4.69 9.13
CA GLU A 93 17.95 4.56 8.76
C GLU A 93 18.17 3.45 7.74
N GLN A 94 19.18 3.62 6.88
CA GLN A 94 19.61 2.57 5.96
C GLN A 94 20.49 1.56 6.73
N VAL A 95 20.01 0.32 6.87
CA VAL A 95 20.68 -0.74 7.65
C VAL A 95 21.38 -1.79 6.79
N GLY A 96 21.44 -1.55 5.47
CA GLY A 96 22.11 -2.42 4.51
C GLY A 96 22.08 -1.84 3.10
N ALA A 97 22.70 -2.54 2.15
CA ALA A 97 22.75 -2.08 0.76
C ALA A 97 21.37 -1.94 0.10
N ARG A 98 20.37 -2.67 0.61
CA ARG A 98 19.01 -2.75 0.07
C ARG A 98 17.93 -2.69 1.15
N SER A 99 18.25 -2.19 2.35
CA SER A 99 17.32 -2.26 3.48
C SER A 99 17.26 -0.97 4.28
N ILE A 100 16.06 -0.61 4.69
CA ILE A 100 15.75 0.53 5.55
C ILE A 100 15.00 0.01 6.77
N LEU A 101 15.42 0.44 7.96
CA LEU A 101 14.72 0.18 9.21
C LEU A 101 14.09 1.49 9.71
N SER A 102 12.80 1.46 9.95
CA SER A 102 12.06 2.54 10.60
C SER A 102 11.64 2.10 11.99
N THR A 103 11.98 2.88 13.01
CA THR A 103 11.64 2.60 14.41
C THR A 103 10.71 3.68 14.93
N SER A 104 9.62 3.30 15.60
CA SER A 104 8.70 4.28 16.20
C SER A 104 9.38 5.07 17.30
N LEU A 105 8.87 6.26 17.62
CA LEU A 105 9.45 7.10 18.69
C LEU A 105 9.44 6.42 20.07
N SER A 106 8.56 5.44 20.30
CA SER A 106 8.52 4.64 21.52
C SER A 106 9.55 3.50 21.54
N GLY A 107 10.15 3.17 20.40
CA GLY A 107 11.00 1.99 20.19
C GLY A 107 10.24 0.66 20.05
N LYS A 108 8.93 0.64 20.30
CA LYS A 108 8.13 -0.59 20.35
C LYS A 108 7.82 -1.19 18.99
N TRP A 109 7.76 -0.37 17.94
CA TRP A 109 7.41 -0.80 16.58
C TRP A 109 8.57 -0.59 15.63
N ARG A 110 8.78 -1.56 14.74
CA ARG A 110 9.86 -1.55 13.75
C ARG A 110 9.32 -2.04 12.41
N LEU A 111 9.62 -1.29 11.35
CA LEU A 111 9.35 -1.65 9.95
C LEU A 111 10.69 -1.86 9.26
N ARG A 112 10.95 -3.09 8.81
CA ARG A 112 12.09 -3.37 7.96
C ARG A 112 11.61 -3.51 6.52
N TRP A 113 12.06 -2.58 5.69
CA TRP A 113 11.89 -2.65 4.25
C TRP A 113 13.13 -3.28 3.63
N THR A 114 12.96 -4.30 2.80
CA THR A 114 14.03 -4.93 2.02
C THR A 114 13.66 -4.90 0.54
N PHE A 115 14.47 -4.22 -0.27
CA PHE A 115 14.15 -3.97 -1.67
C PHE A 115 14.89 -4.95 -2.58
N GLY A 116 14.11 -5.72 -3.34
CA GLY A 116 14.59 -6.55 -4.44
C GLY A 116 14.48 -5.82 -5.78
N GLU A 117 14.85 -6.51 -6.86
CA GLU A 117 14.73 -5.96 -8.21
C GLU A 117 13.30 -5.98 -8.74
N ALA A 118 12.50 -6.97 -8.33
CA ALA A 118 11.14 -7.18 -8.83
C ALA A 118 10.05 -6.85 -7.80
N ASN A 119 10.37 -6.96 -6.51
CA ASN A 119 9.47 -6.77 -5.39
C ASN A 119 10.25 -6.24 -4.19
N LEU A 120 9.53 -5.86 -3.14
CA LEU A 120 10.08 -5.57 -1.82
C LEU A 120 9.40 -6.44 -0.76
N GLU A 121 10.08 -6.59 0.36
CA GLU A 121 9.55 -7.18 1.58
C GLU A 121 9.39 -6.12 2.65
N LEU A 122 8.30 -6.20 3.40
CA LEU A 122 8.05 -5.42 4.60
C LEU A 122 7.85 -6.38 5.77
N ASP A 123 8.74 -6.33 6.75
CA ASP A 123 8.55 -6.99 8.04
C ASP A 123 8.14 -5.98 9.09
N VAL A 124 7.01 -6.25 9.74
CA VAL A 124 6.48 -5.49 10.87
C VAL A 124 6.80 -6.26 12.15
N ALA A 125 7.51 -5.62 13.08
CA ALA A 125 7.82 -6.17 14.39
C ALA A 125 7.28 -5.25 15.49
N THR A 126 6.83 -5.84 16.59
CA THR A 126 6.31 -5.10 17.75
C THR A 126 6.65 -5.79 19.07
N ASP A 127 6.96 -5.00 20.09
CA ASP A 127 7.08 -5.46 21.49
C ASP A 127 5.72 -5.51 22.21
N ASP A 128 4.66 -4.97 21.59
CA ASP A 128 3.28 -5.03 22.09
C ASP A 128 2.44 -5.98 21.22
N ALA A 129 2.58 -7.27 21.47
CA ALA A 129 1.89 -8.32 20.71
C ALA A 129 0.35 -8.26 20.82
N LYS A 130 -0.21 -7.51 21.77
CA LYS A 130 -1.67 -7.38 21.95
C LYS A 130 -2.24 -6.18 21.18
N ARG A 131 -1.41 -5.19 20.89
CA ARG A 131 -1.84 -3.99 20.17
C ARG A 131 -2.24 -4.35 18.75
N ARG A 132 -3.48 -3.97 18.39
CA ARG A 132 -4.01 -4.17 17.05
C ARG A 132 -3.57 -3.07 16.10
N TYR A 133 -3.38 -3.45 14.85
CA TYR A 133 -3.10 -2.57 13.71
C TYR A 133 -3.70 -3.17 12.44
N TRP A 134 -3.51 -2.49 11.32
CA TRP A 134 -3.85 -2.98 9.98
C TRP A 134 -2.67 -2.73 9.06
N PHE A 135 -2.66 -3.34 7.89
CA PHE A 135 -1.85 -2.88 6.77
C PHE A 135 -2.80 -2.29 5.73
N LEU A 136 -2.54 -1.07 5.27
CA LEU A 136 -3.31 -0.38 4.24
C LEU A 136 -2.44 -0.01 3.06
N TYR A 137 -2.92 -0.34 1.87
CA TYR A 137 -2.61 0.42 0.68
C TYR A 137 -3.73 1.41 0.43
N GLU A 138 -3.37 2.69 0.44
CA GLU A 138 -4.25 3.80 0.13
C GLU A 138 -3.61 4.62 -0.98
N GLY A 139 -4.10 4.47 -2.20
CA GLY A 139 -3.46 5.07 -3.37
C GLY A 139 -4.28 4.96 -4.65
N PRO A 140 -4.05 5.84 -5.62
CA PRO A 140 -4.67 5.75 -6.92
C PRO A 140 -3.95 4.70 -7.79
N ILE A 141 -4.70 3.78 -8.41
CA ILE A 141 -4.12 2.85 -9.38
C ILE A 141 -3.67 3.64 -10.62
N LEU A 142 -2.41 3.47 -11.02
CA LEU A 142 -1.75 4.26 -12.08
C LEU A 142 -1.83 5.78 -11.87
N GLY A 143 -1.81 6.28 -10.63
CA GLY A 143 -1.74 7.73 -10.41
C GLY A 143 -3.02 8.51 -10.67
N ARG A 144 -4.15 7.84 -10.91
CA ARG A 144 -5.47 8.48 -11.05
C ARG A 144 -6.60 7.68 -10.40
N PHE A 145 -7.65 8.40 -9.99
CA PHE A 145 -8.91 7.79 -9.58
C PHE A 145 -9.77 7.55 -10.82
N ALA A 146 -9.87 6.29 -11.23
CA ALA A 146 -10.65 5.88 -12.41
C ALA A 146 -11.34 4.52 -12.16
N PRO A 147 -12.33 4.46 -11.25
CA PRO A 147 -12.92 3.20 -10.79
C PRO A 147 -13.44 2.31 -11.93
N ASP A 148 -14.02 2.90 -12.97
CA ASP A 148 -14.60 2.17 -14.11
C ASP A 148 -13.56 1.41 -14.97
N SER A 149 -12.31 1.85 -14.95
CA SER A 149 -11.20 1.18 -15.66
C SER A 149 -10.37 0.27 -14.74
N GLN A 150 -10.63 0.30 -13.44
CA GLN A 150 -9.83 -0.41 -12.44
C GLN A 150 -10.42 -1.80 -12.15
N TYR A 151 -9.55 -2.72 -11.76
CA TYR A 151 -9.96 -4.05 -11.32
C TYR A 151 -9.12 -4.52 -10.15
N PHE A 152 -9.67 -5.52 -9.47
CA PHE A 152 -9.09 -6.14 -8.29
C PHE A 152 -9.33 -7.64 -8.32
N ALA A 153 -8.41 -8.41 -7.76
CA ALA A 153 -8.56 -9.84 -7.54
C ALA A 153 -7.85 -10.25 -6.24
N THR A 154 -8.24 -11.41 -5.72
CA THR A 154 -7.62 -12.04 -4.54
C THR A 154 -7.45 -13.53 -4.75
N ASP A 155 -6.88 -14.23 -3.77
CA ASP A 155 -6.78 -15.69 -3.76
C ASP A 155 -8.14 -16.40 -3.75
N SER A 156 -9.21 -15.71 -3.39
CA SER A 156 -10.58 -16.23 -3.29
C SER A 156 -11.57 -15.56 -4.25
N MET A 157 -11.12 -14.56 -5.02
CA MET A 157 -11.96 -13.78 -5.92
C MET A 157 -11.25 -13.57 -7.26
N SER A 158 -11.79 -14.15 -8.32
CA SER A 158 -11.39 -13.87 -9.70
C SER A 158 -11.48 -12.36 -10.01
N PRO A 159 -10.75 -11.88 -11.03
CA PRO A 159 -10.68 -10.46 -11.33
C PRO A 159 -12.07 -9.86 -11.56
N THR A 160 -12.35 -8.76 -10.88
CA THR A 160 -13.59 -8.00 -11.03
C THR A 160 -13.30 -6.53 -11.32
N GLN A 161 -14.06 -5.97 -12.26
CA GLN A 161 -14.07 -4.52 -12.57
C GLN A 161 -15.20 -3.79 -11.86
N SER A 162 -15.98 -4.46 -11.00
CA SER A 162 -17.05 -3.80 -10.26
C SER A 162 -16.44 -2.80 -9.27
N PRO A 163 -16.66 -1.49 -9.42
CA PRO A 163 -16.22 -0.53 -8.42
C PRO A 163 -17.06 -0.71 -7.16
N HIS A 164 -16.48 -0.34 -6.02
CA HIS A 164 -17.11 -0.46 -4.70
C HIS A 164 -16.98 0.88 -3.98
N ASP A 165 -18.10 1.50 -3.61
CA ASP A 165 -18.11 2.84 -3.04
C ASP A 165 -17.99 2.83 -1.51
N TYR A 166 -16.79 3.12 -1.00
CA TYR A 166 -16.54 3.20 0.44
C TYR A 166 -17.44 4.25 1.12
N PHE A 167 -17.72 5.37 0.47
CA PHE A 167 -18.54 6.46 1.02
C PHE A 167 -20.00 6.02 1.18
N ALA A 168 -20.52 5.23 0.24
CA ALA A 168 -21.84 4.60 0.32
C ALA A 168 -21.89 3.38 1.26
N GLY A 169 -20.75 2.94 1.80
CA GLY A 169 -20.64 1.78 2.67
C GLY A 169 -20.50 0.45 1.93
N ASP A 170 -20.28 0.47 0.61
CA ASP A 170 -20.04 -0.71 -0.22
C ASP A 170 -18.55 -1.08 -0.22
N ARG A 171 -18.28 -2.36 0.04
CA ARG A 171 -16.94 -2.90 0.30
C ARG A 171 -16.92 -4.38 -0.02
N VAL A 172 -15.84 -4.84 -0.63
CA VAL A 172 -15.49 -6.25 -0.59
C VAL A 172 -14.90 -6.55 0.78
N ALA A 173 -15.36 -7.62 1.42
CA ALA A 173 -14.77 -8.15 2.64
C ALA A 173 -14.47 -9.63 2.48
N GLY A 174 -13.32 -10.08 2.95
CA GLY A 174 -12.92 -11.48 2.88
C GLY A 174 -11.71 -11.76 3.76
N ARG A 175 -11.07 -12.91 3.53
CA ARG A 175 -9.78 -13.26 4.12
C ARG A 175 -8.83 -13.49 2.96
N PHE A 176 -8.00 -12.50 2.68
CA PHE A 176 -7.13 -12.47 1.52
C PHE A 176 -5.73 -12.90 1.94
N ARG A 177 -5.18 -13.92 1.27
CA ARG A 177 -3.74 -14.19 1.40
C ARG A 177 -2.91 -13.24 0.54
N TRP A 178 -3.50 -12.82 -0.56
CA TRP A 178 -2.92 -11.83 -1.44
C TRP A 178 -4.05 -11.11 -2.17
N ALA A 179 -3.72 -9.94 -2.65
CA ALA A 179 -4.55 -9.17 -3.55
C ALA A 179 -3.67 -8.57 -4.63
N TYR A 180 -4.24 -8.37 -5.80
CA TYR A 180 -3.66 -7.45 -6.76
C TYR A 180 -4.72 -6.52 -7.32
N MET A 181 -4.25 -5.37 -7.81
CA MET A 181 -5.09 -4.36 -8.43
C MET A 181 -4.40 -3.81 -9.67
N GLY A 182 -5.20 -3.47 -10.67
CA GLY A 182 -4.69 -2.96 -11.94
C GLY A 182 -5.73 -2.16 -12.69
N ASP A 183 -5.38 -1.77 -13.89
CA ASP A 183 -6.18 -0.92 -14.75
C ASP A 183 -6.17 -1.46 -16.18
N ILE A 184 -7.31 -1.43 -16.87
CA ILE A 184 -7.44 -2.04 -18.20
C ILE A 184 -6.58 -1.36 -19.27
N THR A 185 -6.08 -0.15 -18.99
CA THR A 185 -5.27 0.62 -19.94
C THR A 185 -3.82 0.16 -20.03
N VAL A 186 -3.33 -0.65 -19.07
CA VAL A 186 -1.95 -1.17 -19.08
C VAL A 186 -1.87 -2.62 -18.59
N PRO A 187 -0.92 -3.43 -19.08
CA PRO A 187 -0.70 -4.79 -18.60
C PRO A 187 0.20 -4.82 -17.35
N ARG A 188 -0.21 -4.13 -16.28
CA ARG A 188 0.51 -4.07 -15.02
C ARG A 188 -0.43 -4.09 -13.83
N VAL A 189 -0.09 -4.88 -12.83
CA VAL A 189 -0.79 -4.90 -11.54
C VAL A 189 0.17 -4.60 -10.39
N LEU A 190 -0.35 -3.97 -9.35
CA LEU A 190 0.28 -3.96 -8.03
C LEU A 190 -0.22 -5.17 -7.25
N ALA A 191 0.69 -6.07 -6.89
CA ALA A 191 0.41 -7.24 -6.08
C ALA A 191 0.94 -7.05 -4.65
N ILE A 192 0.13 -7.45 -3.67
CA ILE A 192 0.46 -7.44 -2.24
C ILE A 192 0.14 -8.81 -1.67
N VAL A 193 1.14 -9.46 -1.09
CA VAL A 193 1.06 -10.80 -0.50
C VAL A 193 1.28 -10.68 0.99
N HIS A 194 0.33 -11.19 1.77
CA HIS A 194 0.46 -11.32 3.21
C HIS A 194 1.07 -12.69 3.51
N ARG A 195 2.34 -12.69 3.93
CA ARG A 195 3.15 -13.91 4.10
C ARG A 195 2.91 -14.59 5.44
N THR A 196 2.52 -13.83 6.44
CA THR A 196 2.09 -14.36 7.73
C THR A 196 0.64 -14.81 7.64
N ALA A 197 0.37 -16.08 7.89
CA ALA A 197 -1.00 -16.59 7.91
C ALA A 197 -1.78 -16.01 9.09
N ASP A 198 -3.00 -15.55 8.84
CA ASP A 198 -4.00 -15.26 9.85
C ASP A 198 -5.43 -15.53 9.33
N ASP A 199 -6.42 -15.25 10.19
CA ASP A 199 -7.85 -15.46 9.94
C ASP A 199 -8.67 -14.16 10.00
N GLN A 200 -7.99 -13.01 9.95
CA GLN A 200 -8.60 -11.68 10.06
C GLN A 200 -9.32 -11.28 8.79
N ILE A 201 -10.28 -10.37 8.95
CA ILE A 201 -11.02 -9.82 7.82
C ILE A 201 -10.22 -8.71 7.17
N ASP A 202 -10.22 -8.74 5.85
CA ASP A 202 -9.61 -7.77 4.96
C ASP A 202 -10.69 -7.09 4.13
N THR A 203 -10.39 -5.88 3.65
CA THR A 203 -11.36 -5.09 2.88
C THR A 203 -10.75 -4.42 1.66
N PHE A 204 -11.55 -4.28 0.60
CA PHE A 204 -11.25 -3.48 -0.57
C PHE A 204 -12.43 -2.56 -0.93
N ALA A 205 -12.15 -1.30 -1.26
CA ALA A 205 -13.11 -0.37 -1.83
C ALA A 205 -12.41 0.82 -2.52
N HIS A 206 -13.17 1.60 -3.27
CA HIS A 206 -12.79 2.91 -3.80
C HIS A 206 -13.33 4.00 -2.90
N LEU A 207 -12.52 5.00 -2.59
CA LEU A 207 -12.91 6.17 -1.81
C LEU A 207 -12.65 7.43 -2.63
N GLY A 208 -13.74 8.03 -3.13
CA GLY A 208 -13.70 9.35 -3.74
C GLY A 208 -13.43 10.45 -2.73
N ASN A 209 -12.83 11.56 -3.18
CA ASN A 209 -12.49 12.71 -2.34
C ASN A 209 -13.66 13.67 -2.09
N SER A 210 -14.89 13.28 -2.40
CA SER A 210 -16.07 14.10 -2.17
C SER A 210 -17.27 13.22 -1.82
N LYS A 211 -18.39 13.84 -1.44
CA LYS A 211 -19.64 13.12 -1.17
C LYS A 211 -20.27 12.49 -2.42
N GLN A 212 -19.65 12.67 -3.59
CA GLN A 212 -20.08 12.06 -4.85
C GLN A 212 -19.58 10.61 -5.00
N GLY A 213 -18.78 10.11 -4.05
CA GLY A 213 -18.36 8.71 -4.02
C GLY A 213 -17.56 8.35 -5.27
N LEU A 214 -18.02 7.35 -6.02
CA LEU A 214 -17.36 6.94 -7.28
C LEU A 214 -17.31 8.02 -8.35
N ALA A 215 -18.22 9.01 -8.32
CA ALA A 215 -18.24 10.13 -9.26
C ALA A 215 -17.33 11.30 -8.83
N SER A 216 -16.57 11.16 -7.75
CA SER A 216 -15.59 12.17 -7.33
C SER A 216 -14.51 12.39 -8.40
N PRO A 217 -13.99 13.62 -8.55
CA PRO A 217 -12.96 13.94 -9.54
C PRO A 217 -11.59 13.33 -9.22
N ASP A 218 -11.35 12.97 -7.96
CA ASP A 218 -10.15 12.29 -7.50
C ASP A 218 -10.49 11.43 -6.26
N GLY A 219 -9.56 10.59 -5.81
CA GLY A 219 -9.78 9.62 -4.75
C GLY A 219 -8.69 8.57 -4.72
N MET A 220 -8.97 7.42 -4.13
CA MET A 220 -8.02 6.32 -4.01
C MET A 220 -8.73 4.98 -3.93
N VAL A 221 -7.97 3.91 -4.14
CA VAL A 221 -8.33 2.59 -3.64
C VAL A 221 -7.88 2.46 -2.19
N VAL A 222 -8.68 1.76 -1.40
CA VAL A 222 -8.40 1.38 -0.03
C VAL A 222 -8.40 -0.14 0.04
N LEU A 223 -7.21 -0.74 0.07
CA LEU A 223 -7.02 -2.17 0.35
C LEU A 223 -6.44 -2.31 1.76
N GLY A 224 -7.09 -3.08 2.62
CA GLY A 224 -6.64 -3.27 3.99
C GLY A 224 -6.59 -4.72 4.43
N PHE A 225 -5.40 -5.17 4.84
CA PHE A 225 -5.25 -6.43 5.57
C PHE A 225 -5.48 -6.19 7.07
N GLY A 226 -6.32 -7.03 7.68
CA GLY A 226 -6.83 -6.88 9.04
C GLY A 226 -7.57 -5.57 9.27
N ARG A 227 -8.40 -5.15 8.32
CA ARG A 227 -9.33 -4.02 8.44
C ARG A 227 -10.75 -4.58 8.52
N GLY A 228 -11.36 -4.48 9.70
CA GLY A 228 -12.66 -5.11 9.96
C GLY A 228 -13.77 -4.63 9.01
N PRO A 229 -14.94 -5.30 8.97
CA PRO A 229 -15.92 -5.15 7.89
C PRO A 229 -16.54 -3.75 7.78
N LYS A 230 -16.56 -2.97 8.88
CA LYS A 230 -16.97 -1.55 8.87
C LYS A 230 -15.83 -0.59 8.47
N GLY A 231 -14.65 -1.13 8.15
CA GLY A 231 -13.37 -0.51 7.77
C GLY A 231 -12.82 0.55 8.69
N ILE A 232 -13.12 0.48 9.99
CA ILE A 232 -12.59 1.39 11.02
C ILE A 232 -11.95 0.65 12.19
N ALA A 233 -11.83 -0.68 12.11
CA ALA A 233 -11.30 -1.51 13.19
C ALA A 233 -10.02 -2.23 12.73
N PRO A 234 -8.85 -1.95 13.35
CA PRO A 234 -7.64 -2.74 13.12
C PRO A 234 -7.73 -4.11 13.78
N LEU A 235 -7.27 -5.15 13.09
CA LEU A 235 -7.43 -6.55 13.48
C LEU A 235 -6.10 -7.33 13.58
N LEU A 236 -5.08 -6.96 12.81
CA LEU A 236 -3.76 -7.62 12.85
C LEU A 236 -3.10 -7.43 14.20
N LYS A 237 -2.29 -8.42 14.62
CA LYS A 237 -1.52 -8.43 15.87
C LYS A 237 -0.18 -9.11 15.65
N GLY A 238 0.77 -8.87 16.56
CA GLY A 238 2.09 -9.50 16.51
C GLY A 238 2.91 -9.10 15.29
N ALA A 239 3.92 -9.90 14.98
CA ALA A 239 4.76 -9.68 13.82
C ALA A 239 4.05 -10.13 12.54
N GLN A 240 4.20 -9.34 11.47
CA GLN A 240 3.57 -9.58 10.17
C GLN A 240 4.61 -9.36 9.06
N SER A 241 4.51 -10.10 7.96
CA SER A 241 5.41 -9.97 6.81
C SER A 241 4.60 -9.86 5.52
N PHE A 242 5.00 -8.94 4.66
CA PHE A 242 4.35 -8.68 3.38
C PHE A 242 5.37 -8.66 2.25
N ARG A 243 4.96 -9.10 1.06
CA ARG A 243 5.72 -8.89 -0.17
C ARG A 243 4.88 -8.09 -1.16
N ILE A 244 5.48 -7.05 -1.73
CA ILE A 244 4.80 -6.06 -2.57
C ILE A 244 5.58 -5.88 -3.86
N GLY A 245 4.92 -5.80 -5.00
CA GLY A 245 5.60 -5.50 -6.25
C GLY A 245 4.67 -5.28 -7.44
N LEU A 246 5.24 -4.74 -8.51
CA LEU A 246 4.55 -4.55 -9.79
C LEU A 246 4.83 -5.74 -10.71
N LEU A 247 3.77 -6.43 -11.13
CA LEU A 247 3.84 -7.54 -12.08
C LEU A 247 3.42 -7.03 -13.47
N GLU A 248 4.22 -7.30 -14.50
CA GLU A 248 3.91 -6.94 -15.89
C GLU A 248 2.99 -7.98 -16.52
N SER A 249 1.76 -8.05 -16.02
CA SER A 249 0.65 -8.85 -16.51
C SER A 249 -0.64 -8.10 -16.26
N ALA A 250 -1.62 -8.20 -17.16
CA ALA A 250 -2.93 -7.55 -16.95
C ALA A 250 -3.80 -8.33 -15.94
N GLY A 251 -3.66 -9.65 -15.83
CA GLY A 251 -4.45 -10.43 -14.86
C GLY A 251 -5.95 -10.52 -15.10
N ARG A 252 -6.50 -9.96 -16.18
CA ARG A 252 -7.95 -9.75 -16.32
C ARG A 252 -8.71 -10.98 -16.79
N THR A 253 -8.06 -11.79 -17.63
CA THR A 253 -8.61 -13.06 -18.10
C THR A 253 -8.23 -14.19 -17.15
N ASP A 254 -8.97 -15.30 -17.17
CA ASP A 254 -8.64 -16.47 -16.35
C ASP A 254 -7.19 -16.95 -16.56
N ALA A 255 -6.71 -16.95 -17.81
CA ALA A 255 -5.35 -17.35 -18.14
C ALA A 255 -4.30 -16.41 -17.51
N GLU A 256 -4.53 -15.10 -17.55
CA GLU A 256 -3.64 -14.10 -16.96
C GLU A 256 -3.71 -14.12 -15.42
N TYR A 257 -4.92 -14.29 -14.85
CA TYR A 257 -5.13 -14.48 -13.42
C TYR A 257 -4.32 -15.68 -12.92
N GLN A 258 -4.43 -16.84 -13.59
CA GLN A 258 -3.64 -18.03 -13.25
C GLN A 258 -2.13 -17.80 -13.42
N SER A 259 -1.71 -16.97 -14.37
CA SER A 259 -0.31 -16.56 -14.54
C SER A 259 0.18 -15.72 -13.35
N ILE A 260 -0.62 -14.78 -12.87
CA ILE A 260 -0.33 -14.00 -11.66
C ILE A 260 -0.31 -14.92 -10.43
N CYS A 261 -1.27 -15.84 -10.29
CA CYS A 261 -1.29 -16.80 -9.19
C CYS A 261 0.01 -17.61 -9.10
N ARG A 262 0.57 -18.04 -10.23
CA ARG A 262 1.87 -18.73 -10.27
C ARG A 262 3.02 -17.81 -9.84
N GLN A 263 3.08 -16.59 -10.37
CA GLN A 263 4.12 -15.62 -10.00
C GLN A 263 4.07 -15.24 -8.51
N ILE A 264 2.87 -15.07 -7.95
CA ILE A 264 2.65 -14.84 -6.52
C ILE A 264 2.90 -16.12 -5.70
N GLY A 265 2.72 -17.31 -6.27
CA GLY A 265 3.06 -18.57 -5.61
C GLY A 265 4.56 -18.72 -5.34
N ASP A 266 5.40 -18.09 -6.17
CA ASP A 266 6.85 -18.00 -5.95
C ASP A 266 7.23 -16.88 -4.95
N TRP A 267 6.22 -16.15 -4.42
CA TRP A 267 6.41 -15.04 -3.48
C TRP A 267 6.32 -15.43 -2.00
#